data_AF-A0A3N6ML86-F1
#
_entry.id   AF-A0A3N6ML86-F1
#
_cell.length_a   1.000
_cell.length_b   1.000
_cell.length_c   1.000
_cell.angle_alpha   90.00
_cell.angle_beta   90.00
_cell.angle_gamma   90.00
#
_symmetry.space_group_name_H-M   'P 1'
#
loop_
_entity.id
_entity.type
_entity.pdbx_description
1 polymer ?
#
loop_
_entity_poly.entity_id
_entity_poly.type
_entity_poly.pdbx_seq_one_letter_code
_entity_poly.pdbx_strand_id
1 'polypeptide(L)'
;MTRLNGTSESIDLAQAGKGNYVSARGKLTQLAWFVVEACVINNRLMPISAVRAGLLRLFGAKIGVNCRFLHAIRVKSPWNLEVGDNTWFGEDVWIHNQDRVRVGSNVCISQGTFLTCGSHDPVTNMDLQVAPITIEDGVWITSKCVVLKGVTIGRSAVVTPLSVVHRSLEAEGMYGGNPCRFIRKRFS
;
A
#
# COMPACT_ATOMS: atom_id res chain seq x y z
N MET A 1 -10.65 17.57 -46.10
CA MET A 1 -11.17 17.07 -44.81
C MET A 1 -10.37 17.72 -43.69
N THR A 2 -10.98 18.74 -43.11
CA THR A 2 -10.39 19.71 -42.19
C THR A 2 -10.14 19.07 -40.83
N ARG A 3 -8.90 19.10 -40.33
CA ARG A 3 -8.61 18.77 -38.93
C ARG A 3 -9.27 19.86 -38.07
N LEU A 4 -10.29 19.49 -37.31
CA LEU A 4 -10.92 20.35 -36.32
C LEU A 4 -10.00 20.46 -35.11
N ASN A 5 -9.79 21.72 -34.70
CA ASN A 5 -9.11 22.24 -33.52
C ASN A 5 -9.07 21.27 -32.32
N GLY A 6 -7.89 20.74 -32.02
CA GLY A 6 -7.61 20.02 -30.78
C GLY A 6 -7.31 21.00 -29.65
N THR A 7 -8.33 21.47 -28.93
CA THR A 7 -8.12 21.91 -27.55
C THR A 7 -7.80 20.67 -26.73
N SER A 8 -6.59 20.55 -26.18
CA SER A 8 -6.29 19.51 -25.21
C SER A 8 -7.26 19.66 -24.04
N GLU A 9 -8.13 18.68 -23.84
CA GLU A 9 -9.04 18.66 -22.71
C GLU A 9 -8.22 18.64 -21.41
N SER A 10 -8.50 19.58 -20.51
CA SER A 10 -7.88 19.68 -19.19
C SER A 10 -8.95 19.41 -18.14
N ILE A 11 -8.65 18.53 -17.18
CA ILE A 11 -9.58 18.20 -16.10
C ILE A 11 -9.60 19.34 -15.07
N ASP A 12 -10.78 19.84 -14.74
CA ASP A 12 -10.99 20.82 -13.67
C ASP A 12 -11.00 20.11 -12.30
N LEU A 13 -9.90 20.26 -11.55
CA LEU A 13 -9.73 19.63 -10.24
C LEU A 13 -10.70 20.15 -9.17
N ALA A 14 -11.38 21.28 -9.39
CA ALA A 14 -12.43 21.75 -8.48
C ALA A 14 -13.65 20.82 -8.45
N GLN A 15 -13.80 19.99 -9.49
CA GLN A 15 -14.89 19.01 -9.62
C GLN A 15 -14.57 17.65 -8.99
N ALA A 16 -13.33 17.47 -8.49
CA ALA A 16 -12.92 16.23 -7.86
C ALA A 16 -13.68 15.97 -6.56
N GLY A 17 -14.45 14.90 -6.54
CA GLY A 17 -15.20 14.43 -5.40
C GLY A 17 -14.52 13.27 -4.67
N LYS A 18 -15.28 12.65 -3.77
CA LYS A 18 -14.82 11.51 -2.97
C LYS A 18 -14.90 10.17 -3.72
N GLY A 19 -15.45 10.16 -4.94
CA GLY A 19 -15.73 8.94 -5.70
C GLY A 19 -16.33 7.83 -4.82
N ASN A 20 -15.70 6.65 -4.82
CA ASN A 20 -16.18 5.49 -4.06
C ASN A 20 -15.58 5.37 -2.64
N TYR A 21 -14.81 6.36 -2.17
CA TYR A 21 -14.17 6.29 -0.85
C TYR A 21 -15.14 6.58 0.29
N VAL A 22 -15.15 5.67 1.27
CA VAL A 22 -15.91 5.82 2.51
C VAL A 22 -14.97 5.82 3.71
N SER A 23 -15.00 6.89 4.50
CA SER A 23 -14.17 7.01 5.68
C SER A 23 -14.66 6.12 6.81
N ALA A 24 -13.83 5.17 7.26
CA ALA A 24 -14.19 4.25 8.35
C ALA A 24 -14.16 4.90 9.75
N ARG A 25 -13.51 6.05 9.92
CA ARG A 25 -13.38 6.75 11.23
C ARG A 25 -13.72 8.23 11.11
N GLY A 26 -14.12 8.85 12.21
CA GLY A 26 -14.39 10.28 12.30
C GLY A 26 -13.12 11.14 12.17
N LYS A 27 -13.31 12.44 11.89
CA LYS A 27 -12.20 13.39 11.65
C LYS A 27 -11.26 13.54 12.85
N LEU A 28 -11.80 13.51 14.07
CA LEU A 28 -10.98 13.63 15.28
C LEU A 28 -9.99 12.47 15.43
N THR A 29 -10.45 11.23 15.20
CA THR A 29 -9.58 10.04 15.22
C THR A 29 -8.51 10.12 14.13
N GLN A 30 -8.87 10.61 12.94
CA GLN A 30 -7.91 10.80 11.85
C GLN A 30 -6.86 11.85 12.18
N LEU A 31 -7.25 12.96 12.81
CA LEU A 31 -6.35 14.01 13.26
C LEU A 31 -5.41 13.50 14.36
N ALA A 32 -5.96 12.80 15.36
CA ALA A 32 -5.15 12.18 16.42
C ALA A 32 -4.14 11.19 15.82
N TRP A 33 -4.57 10.36 14.86
CA TRP A 33 -3.67 9.44 14.17
C TRP A 33 -2.59 10.18 13.38
N PHE A 34 -2.94 11.26 12.67
CA PHE A 34 -1.96 12.06 11.93
C PHE A 34 -0.81 12.55 12.82
N VAL A 35 -1.12 13.02 14.02
CA VAL A 35 -0.11 13.45 14.99
C VAL A 35 0.74 12.27 15.47
N VAL A 36 0.12 11.14 15.83
CA VAL A 36 0.84 9.93 16.29
C VAL A 36 1.73 9.35 15.18
N GLU A 37 1.24 9.33 13.94
CA GLU A 37 1.97 8.87 12.77
C GLU A 37 3.21 9.73 12.54
N ALA A 38 3.06 11.05 12.52
CA ALA A 38 4.17 11.98 12.32
C ALA A 38 5.22 11.90 13.44
N CYS A 39 4.78 11.83 14.70
CA CYS A 39 5.69 11.89 15.85
C CYS A 39 6.38 10.54 16.16
N VAL A 40 5.75 9.40 15.84
CA VAL A 40 6.26 8.08 16.27
C VAL A 40 6.45 7.12 15.11
N ILE A 41 5.43 6.92 14.28
CA ILE A 41 5.44 5.87 13.25
C ILE A 41 6.43 6.22 12.13
N ASN A 42 6.37 7.45 11.63
CA ASN A 42 7.25 8.02 10.61
C ASN A 42 8.53 8.67 11.18
N ASN A 43 8.78 8.52 12.48
CA ASN A 43 9.93 9.12 13.12
C ASN A 43 11.15 8.18 13.06
N ARG A 44 12.23 8.65 12.42
CA ARG A 44 13.50 7.91 12.29
C ARG A 44 14.23 7.69 13.62
N LEU A 45 13.93 8.47 14.65
CA LEU A 45 14.56 8.35 15.97
C LEU A 45 13.92 7.28 16.86
N MET A 46 12.83 6.65 16.41
CA MET A 46 12.14 5.61 17.18
C MET A 46 12.44 4.23 16.59
N PRO A 47 13.46 3.47 17.03
CA PRO A 47 13.80 2.20 16.38
C PRO A 47 12.93 1.00 16.81
N ILE A 48 12.07 1.17 17.81
CA ILE A 48 11.42 0.05 18.49
C ILE A 48 10.14 -0.39 17.75
N SER A 49 10.21 -1.52 17.04
CA SER A 49 9.06 -2.10 16.31
C SER A 49 7.85 -2.39 17.20
N ALA A 50 8.07 -2.82 18.45
CA ALA A 50 6.99 -3.13 19.39
C ALA A 50 6.12 -1.91 19.72
N VAL A 51 6.73 -0.72 19.87
CA VAL A 51 6.01 0.54 20.12
C VAL A 51 5.13 0.88 18.92
N ARG A 52 5.66 0.79 17.68
CA ARG A 52 4.87 1.00 16.46
C ARG A 52 3.71 0.04 16.36
N ALA A 53 3.96 -1.25 16.53
CA ALA A 53 2.92 -2.27 16.48
C ALA A 53 1.84 -2.04 17.54
N GLY A 54 2.22 -1.66 18.77
CA GLY A 54 1.30 -1.29 19.84
C GLY A 54 0.41 -0.11 19.47
N LEU A 55 0.98 0.98 18.96
CA LEU A 55 0.24 2.17 18.55
C LEU A 55 -0.67 1.90 17.34
N LEU A 56 -0.20 1.14 16.35
CA LEU A 56 -1.02 0.73 15.22
C LEU A 56 -2.23 -0.09 15.68
N ARG A 57 -2.03 -1.04 16.61
CA ARG A 57 -3.13 -1.82 17.23
C ARG A 57 -4.09 -0.92 18.00
N LEU A 58 -3.57 0.03 18.78
CA LEU A 58 -4.39 1.00 19.52
C LEU A 58 -5.34 1.80 18.59
N PHE A 59 -4.88 2.11 17.37
CA PHE A 59 -5.67 2.79 16.34
C PHE A 59 -6.46 1.84 15.42
N GLY A 60 -6.54 0.55 15.77
CA GLY A 60 -7.44 -0.42 15.15
C GLY A 60 -6.82 -1.34 14.10
N ALA A 61 -5.50 -1.33 13.90
CA ALA A 61 -4.85 -2.32 13.08
C ALA A 61 -4.89 -3.70 13.74
N LYS A 62 -4.99 -4.76 12.94
CA LYS A 62 -4.77 -6.13 13.40
C LYS A 62 -3.36 -6.54 13.02
N ILE A 63 -2.51 -6.80 14.00
CA ILE A 63 -1.10 -7.14 13.77
C ILE A 63 -0.76 -8.39 14.56
N GLY A 64 -0.25 -9.40 13.88
CA GLY A 64 0.24 -10.66 14.45
C GLY A 64 1.49 -10.52 15.31
N VAL A 65 2.04 -11.65 15.74
CA VAL A 65 3.25 -11.72 16.57
C VAL A 65 4.52 -11.57 15.73
N ASN A 66 5.62 -11.16 16.37
CA ASN A 66 6.95 -11.07 15.76
C ASN A 66 7.03 -10.21 14.48
N CYS A 67 6.13 -9.24 14.33
CA CYS A 67 6.17 -8.30 13.22
C CYS A 67 7.25 -7.24 13.43
N ARG A 68 8.00 -6.93 12.35
CA ARG A 68 9.03 -5.89 12.35
C ARG A 68 8.57 -4.72 11.49
N PHE A 69 8.67 -3.52 12.05
CA PHE A 69 8.34 -2.27 11.39
C PHE A 69 9.56 -1.35 11.51
N LEU A 70 10.47 -1.45 10.55
CA LEU A 70 11.67 -0.62 10.51
C LEU A 70 11.28 0.85 10.33
N HIS A 71 12.09 1.75 10.85
CA HIS A 71 11.80 3.19 10.84
C HIS A 71 12.45 3.86 9.63
N ALA A 72 11.87 4.89 9.03
CA ALA A 72 10.50 5.36 9.23
C ALA A 72 9.51 4.50 8.41
N ILE A 73 8.27 4.31 8.85
CA ILE A 73 7.20 3.84 7.94
C ILE A 73 6.03 4.81 8.00
N ARG A 74 5.13 4.69 7.02
CA ARG A 74 3.89 5.46 6.99
C ARG A 74 2.69 4.54 6.84
N VAL A 75 1.66 4.77 7.65
CA VAL A 75 0.37 4.06 7.56
C VAL A 75 -0.75 5.08 7.58
N LYS A 76 -1.52 5.19 6.50
CA LYS A 76 -2.54 6.23 6.37
C LYS A 76 -3.74 6.00 7.29
N SER A 77 -4.16 4.76 7.47
CA SER A 77 -5.39 4.39 8.17
C SER A 77 -5.22 3.03 8.87
N PRO A 78 -4.72 2.99 10.12
CA PRO A 78 -4.41 1.73 10.82
C PRO A 78 -5.60 0.78 10.92
N TRP A 79 -6.81 1.30 11.10
CA TRP A 79 -8.06 0.53 11.12
C TRP A 79 -8.37 -0.22 9.81
N ASN A 80 -7.65 0.05 8.72
CA ASN A 80 -7.74 -0.67 7.45
C ASN A 80 -6.57 -1.66 7.25
N LEU A 81 -5.69 -1.84 8.24
CA LEU A 81 -4.50 -2.67 8.13
C LEU A 81 -4.67 -3.99 8.90
N GLU A 82 -4.46 -5.10 8.21
CA GLU A 82 -4.38 -6.44 8.80
C GLU A 82 -3.04 -7.07 8.40
N VAL A 83 -2.28 -7.59 9.37
CA VAL A 83 -0.96 -8.18 9.20
C VAL A 83 -0.88 -9.49 9.98
N GLY A 84 -0.48 -10.56 9.31
CA GLY A 84 -0.21 -11.88 9.91
C GLY A 84 1.08 -11.93 10.72
N ASP A 85 1.49 -13.13 11.12
CA ASP A 85 2.64 -13.33 12.00
C ASP A 85 3.97 -13.29 11.24
N ASN A 86 5.05 -12.94 11.93
CA ASN A 86 6.42 -12.97 11.41
C ASN A 86 6.62 -12.15 10.13
N THR A 87 5.90 -11.03 10.00
CA THR A 87 5.95 -10.17 8.80
C THR A 87 6.83 -8.95 9.01
N TRP A 88 7.65 -8.61 8.01
CA TRP A 88 8.64 -7.55 8.09
C TRP A 88 8.36 -6.44 7.09
N PHE A 89 8.44 -5.20 7.56
CA PHE A 89 8.36 -3.98 6.77
C PHE A 89 9.70 -3.24 6.89
N GLY A 90 10.32 -2.97 5.75
CA GLY A 90 11.53 -2.19 5.63
C GLY A 90 11.31 -0.70 5.86
N GLU A 91 12.42 0.03 5.88
CA GLU A 91 12.44 1.50 6.00
C GLU A 91 11.72 2.18 4.84
N ASP A 92 11.11 3.32 5.11
CA ASP A 92 10.36 4.16 4.21
C ASP A 92 9.23 3.45 3.43
N VAL A 93 8.73 2.30 3.94
CA VAL A 93 7.51 1.69 3.40
C VAL A 93 6.32 2.59 3.69
N TRP A 94 5.55 2.89 2.65
CA TRP A 94 4.33 3.69 2.76
C TRP A 94 3.10 2.86 2.39
N ILE A 95 2.27 2.62 3.41
CA ILE A 95 0.97 1.95 3.31
C ILE A 95 -0.13 3.02 3.21
N HIS A 96 -0.48 3.39 1.98
CA HIS A 96 -1.54 4.33 1.67
C HIS A 96 -2.89 3.61 1.53
N ASN A 97 -3.38 3.09 2.66
CA ASN A 97 -4.54 2.22 2.77
C ASN A 97 -5.86 2.97 2.98
N GLN A 98 -6.28 3.74 1.97
CA GLN A 98 -7.63 4.34 1.94
C GLN A 98 -8.76 3.29 1.83
N ASP A 99 -8.41 2.05 1.52
CA ASP A 99 -9.23 0.84 1.67
C ASP A 99 -8.39 -0.23 2.40
N ARG A 100 -8.91 -1.44 2.59
CA ARG A 100 -8.26 -2.53 3.30
C ARG A 100 -6.96 -2.95 2.63
N VAL A 101 -5.90 -3.07 3.44
CA VAL A 101 -4.67 -3.78 3.09
C VAL A 101 -4.55 -4.97 4.02
N ARG A 102 -4.61 -6.18 3.44
CA ARG A 102 -4.39 -7.43 4.16
C ARG A 102 -3.04 -8.00 3.76
N VAL A 103 -2.20 -8.23 4.75
CA VAL A 103 -0.89 -8.87 4.62
C VAL A 103 -0.89 -10.17 5.41
N GLY A 104 -0.50 -11.26 4.76
CA GLY A 104 -0.39 -12.58 5.36
C GLY A 104 0.76 -12.69 6.36
N SER A 105 1.09 -13.93 6.71
CA SER A 105 2.21 -14.29 7.57
C SER A 105 3.47 -14.58 6.76
N ASN A 106 4.63 -14.42 7.38
CA ASN A 106 5.94 -14.63 6.77
C ASN A 106 6.15 -13.76 5.50
N VAL A 107 5.57 -12.55 5.48
CA VAL A 107 5.71 -11.61 4.37
C VAL A 107 6.89 -10.69 4.62
N CYS A 108 7.63 -10.34 3.57
CA CYS A 108 8.63 -9.29 3.62
C CYS A 108 8.30 -8.20 2.60
N ILE A 109 8.14 -6.96 3.07
CA ILE A 109 7.95 -5.77 2.24
C ILE A 109 9.16 -4.87 2.46
N SER A 110 10.05 -4.84 1.47
CA SER A 110 11.34 -4.16 1.57
C SER A 110 11.24 -2.66 1.31
N GLN A 111 12.34 -1.99 1.57
CA GLN A 111 12.45 -0.55 1.80
C GLN A 111 11.90 0.29 0.66
N GLY A 112 11.26 1.42 0.98
CA GLY A 112 10.75 2.38 0.02
C GLY A 112 9.57 1.87 -0.83
N THR A 113 9.00 0.71 -0.50
CA THR A 113 7.83 0.18 -1.22
C THR A 113 6.60 1.01 -0.91
N PHE A 114 5.84 1.34 -1.95
CA PHE A 114 4.58 2.06 -1.85
C PHE A 114 3.39 1.14 -2.15
N LEU A 115 2.52 0.94 -1.16
CA LEU A 115 1.26 0.23 -1.31
C LEU A 115 0.13 1.27 -1.36
N THR A 116 -0.62 1.35 -2.45
CA THR A 116 -1.71 2.33 -2.57
C THR A 116 -3.04 1.68 -2.91
N CYS A 117 -3.99 1.81 -1.99
CA CYS A 117 -5.38 1.45 -2.26
C CYS A 117 -6.11 2.52 -3.06
N GLY A 118 -5.54 3.73 -3.22
CA GLY A 118 -6.17 4.86 -3.88
C GLY A 118 -5.54 5.22 -5.22
N SER A 119 -6.38 5.73 -6.12
CA SER A 119 -6.04 6.44 -7.34
C SER A 119 -7.20 7.40 -7.67
N HIS A 120 -7.19 8.04 -8.83
CA HIS A 120 -8.25 8.95 -9.26
C HIS A 120 -8.76 8.54 -10.64
N ASP A 121 -10.02 8.85 -10.97
CA ASP A 121 -10.52 8.74 -12.33
C ASP A 121 -9.72 9.67 -13.25
N PRO A 122 -8.89 9.13 -14.17
CA PRO A 122 -8.00 9.94 -14.97
C PRO A 122 -8.68 10.52 -16.22
N VAL A 123 -9.96 10.22 -16.46
CA VAL A 123 -10.68 10.58 -17.68
C VAL A 123 -11.71 11.68 -17.42
N THR A 124 -12.43 11.61 -16.29
CA THR A 124 -13.60 12.48 -16.07
C THR A 124 -13.30 13.67 -15.16
N ASN A 125 -13.24 13.43 -13.85
CA ASN A 125 -13.31 14.49 -12.83
C ASN A 125 -12.27 14.32 -11.72
N MET A 126 -11.36 13.34 -11.81
CA MET A 126 -10.42 13.01 -10.73
C MET A 126 -11.10 12.55 -9.42
N ASP A 127 -12.29 11.96 -9.50
CA ASP A 127 -12.92 11.31 -8.36
C ASP A 127 -12.01 10.23 -7.78
N LEU A 128 -11.92 10.21 -6.44
CA LEU A 128 -11.13 9.21 -5.74
C LEU A 128 -11.68 7.80 -5.99
N GLN A 129 -10.82 6.92 -6.50
CA GLN A 129 -11.09 5.51 -6.70
C GLN A 129 -10.25 4.67 -5.75
N VAL A 130 -10.90 3.91 -4.88
CA VAL A 130 -10.23 3.00 -3.94
C VAL A 130 -10.60 1.53 -4.21
N ALA A 131 -9.65 0.64 -3.94
CA ALA A 131 -9.85 -0.81 -3.92
C ALA A 131 -8.84 -1.49 -2.98
N PRO A 132 -9.19 -2.64 -2.37
CA PRO A 132 -8.32 -3.28 -1.39
C PRO A 132 -7.07 -3.91 -2.03
N ILE A 133 -6.03 -4.12 -1.22
CA ILE A 133 -4.85 -4.90 -1.60
C ILE A 133 -4.78 -6.14 -0.71
N THR A 134 -4.52 -7.29 -1.32
CA THR A 134 -4.27 -8.55 -0.59
C THR A 134 -2.87 -9.05 -0.91
N ILE A 135 -2.08 -9.33 0.13
CA ILE A 135 -0.75 -9.92 0.03
C ILE A 135 -0.81 -11.22 0.83
N GLU A 136 -0.67 -12.35 0.16
CA GLU A 136 -0.75 -13.68 0.78
C GLU A 136 0.56 -14.06 1.51
N ASP A 137 0.53 -15.19 2.20
CA ASP A 137 1.65 -15.63 3.03
C ASP A 137 2.93 -15.89 2.20
N GLY A 138 4.09 -15.67 2.81
CA GLY A 138 5.40 -15.99 2.20
C GLY A 138 5.82 -15.05 1.05
N VAL A 139 5.01 -14.04 0.73
CA VAL A 139 5.31 -13.07 -0.32
C VAL A 139 6.54 -12.24 0.06
N TRP A 140 7.39 -11.96 -0.93
CA TRP A 140 8.48 -11.01 -0.80
C TRP A 140 8.37 -9.91 -1.85
N ILE A 141 8.02 -8.71 -1.41
CA ILE A 141 8.02 -7.50 -2.23
C ILE A 141 9.34 -6.78 -1.93
N THR A 142 10.22 -6.73 -2.92
CA THR A 142 11.56 -6.15 -2.74
C THR A 142 11.53 -4.63 -2.87
N SER A 143 12.69 -3.98 -2.73
CA SER A 143 12.77 -2.54 -2.46
C SER A 143 12.21 -1.67 -3.60
N LYS A 144 11.59 -0.56 -3.20
CA LYS A 144 11.09 0.50 -4.09
C LYS A 144 10.07 0.01 -5.12
N CYS A 145 9.29 -1.02 -4.78
CA CYS A 145 8.16 -1.43 -5.61
C CYS A 145 6.95 -0.51 -5.40
N VAL A 146 6.06 -0.49 -6.38
CA VAL A 146 4.74 0.15 -6.28
C VAL A 146 3.67 -0.91 -6.46
N VAL A 147 2.72 -0.99 -5.53
CA VAL A 147 1.59 -1.94 -5.56
C VAL A 147 0.30 -1.14 -5.65
N LEU A 148 -0.42 -1.30 -6.77
CA LEU A 148 -1.62 -0.52 -7.07
C LEU A 148 -2.88 -1.13 -6.46
N LYS A 149 -3.94 -0.32 -6.40
CA LYS A 149 -5.23 -0.71 -5.82
C LYS A 149 -5.83 -1.94 -6.51
N GLY A 150 -6.51 -2.79 -5.74
CA GLY A 150 -7.27 -3.93 -6.28
C GLY A 150 -6.43 -5.17 -6.61
N VAL A 151 -5.12 -5.16 -6.34
CA VAL A 151 -4.26 -6.32 -6.65
C VAL A 151 -4.22 -7.33 -5.51
N THR A 152 -4.14 -8.60 -5.89
CA THR A 152 -3.79 -9.71 -5.00
C THR A 152 -2.44 -10.27 -5.40
N ILE A 153 -1.50 -10.37 -4.45
CA ILE A 153 -0.19 -11.01 -4.66
C ILE A 153 -0.24 -12.40 -4.03
N GLY A 154 -0.25 -13.43 -4.87
CA GLY A 154 -0.42 -14.82 -4.47
C GLY A 154 0.72 -15.36 -3.61
N ARG A 155 0.40 -16.39 -2.83
CA ARG A 155 1.28 -17.04 -1.85
C ARG A 155 2.67 -17.29 -2.39
N SER A 156 3.68 -16.96 -1.60
CA SER A 156 5.09 -17.16 -1.93
C SER A 156 5.57 -16.46 -3.22
N ALA A 157 4.83 -15.52 -3.80
CA ALA A 157 5.32 -14.74 -4.93
C ALA A 157 6.47 -13.80 -4.53
N VAL A 158 7.36 -13.48 -5.48
CA VAL A 158 8.44 -12.50 -5.31
C VAL A 158 8.26 -11.40 -6.33
N VAL A 159 8.35 -10.15 -5.89
CA VAL A 159 8.36 -8.96 -6.76
C VAL A 159 9.76 -8.36 -6.71
N THR A 160 10.47 -8.31 -7.84
CA THR A 160 11.85 -7.79 -7.95
C THR A 160 11.89 -6.27 -7.82
N PRO A 161 13.06 -5.66 -7.52
CA PRO A 161 13.11 -4.24 -7.16
C PRO A 161 12.59 -3.32 -8.27
N LEU A 162 12.10 -2.14 -7.88
CA LEU A 162 11.63 -1.09 -8.80
C LEU A 162 10.45 -1.52 -9.70
N SER A 163 9.69 -2.54 -9.30
CA SER A 163 8.57 -3.04 -10.10
C SER A 163 7.25 -2.34 -9.78
N VAL A 164 6.37 -2.23 -10.78
CA VAL A 164 5.02 -1.67 -10.62
C VAL A 164 3.98 -2.77 -10.80
N VAL A 165 3.40 -3.24 -9.70
CA VAL A 165 2.35 -4.27 -9.66
C VAL A 165 1.01 -3.62 -9.95
N HIS A 166 0.60 -3.67 -11.22
CA HIS A 166 -0.67 -3.12 -11.74
C HIS A 166 -1.77 -4.18 -11.93
N ARG A 167 -1.45 -5.47 -11.73
CA ARG A 167 -2.37 -6.61 -11.82
C ARG A 167 -2.01 -7.63 -10.74
N SER A 168 -2.99 -8.46 -10.37
CA SER A 168 -2.77 -9.58 -9.46
C SER A 168 -1.71 -10.55 -10.00
N LEU A 169 -0.98 -11.18 -9.08
CA LEU A 169 0.14 -12.07 -9.37
C LEU A 169 -0.18 -13.47 -8.86
N GLU A 170 0.08 -14.49 -9.67
CA GLU A 170 -0.10 -15.89 -9.28
C GLU A 170 0.92 -16.33 -8.23
N ALA A 171 0.53 -17.33 -7.43
CA ALA A 171 1.36 -17.92 -6.41
C ALA A 171 2.68 -18.48 -6.97
N GLU A 172 3.72 -18.41 -6.13
CA GLU A 172 5.06 -18.95 -6.36
C GLU A 172 5.77 -18.42 -7.61
N GLY A 173 5.26 -17.34 -8.21
CA GLY A 173 5.91 -16.67 -9.33
C GLY A 173 6.95 -15.65 -8.85
N MET A 174 8.00 -15.47 -9.65
CA MET A 174 8.87 -14.30 -9.59
C MET A 174 8.44 -13.33 -10.69
N TYR A 175 8.20 -12.08 -10.29
CA TYR A 175 7.69 -11.03 -11.15
C TYR A 175 8.57 -9.81 -11.06
N GLY A 176 8.66 -9.05 -12.15
CA GLY A 176 9.44 -7.82 -12.17
C GLY A 176 9.13 -6.87 -13.31
N GLY A 177 9.60 -5.64 -13.16
CA GLY A 177 9.57 -4.61 -14.19
C GLY A 177 8.49 -3.55 -13.99
N ASN A 178 8.54 -2.54 -14.83
CA ASN A 178 7.54 -1.49 -14.96
C ASN A 178 7.15 -1.37 -16.45
N PRO A 179 6.04 -2.01 -16.89
CA PRO A 179 5.04 -2.68 -16.06
C PRO A 179 5.48 -4.08 -15.58
N CYS A 180 5.01 -4.51 -14.40
CA CYS A 180 5.40 -5.81 -13.83
C CYS A 180 4.89 -6.98 -14.68
N ARG A 181 5.76 -7.99 -14.87
CA ARG A 181 5.55 -9.20 -15.69
C ARG A 181 6.13 -10.42 -15.00
N PHE A 182 5.62 -11.60 -15.35
CA PHE A 182 6.19 -12.87 -14.92
C PHE A 182 7.61 -13.05 -15.49
N ILE A 183 8.52 -13.54 -14.65
CA ILE A 183 9.91 -13.85 -15.03
C ILE A 183 10.11 -15.36 -15.06
N ARG A 184 9.84 -16.03 -13.93
CA ARG A 184 9.98 -17.47 -13.75
C ARG A 184 9.22 -17.93 -12.51
N LYS A 185 9.12 -19.24 -12.28
CA LYS A 185 8.69 -19.78 -10.98
C LYS A 185 9.81 -19.64 -9.94
N ARG A 186 9.44 -19.43 -8.67
CA ARG A 186 10.35 -19.19 -7.55
C ARG A 186 11.14 -20.44 -7.18
N PHE A 187 10.46 -21.59 -7.16
CA PHE A 187 10.97 -22.87 -6.63
C PHE A 187 11.27 -23.92 -7.72
N SER A 188 11.39 -23.50 -8.99
CA SER A 188 11.78 -24.36 -10.12
C SER A 188 13.11 -23.93 -10.71
#